data_AF-A0A4Q3DGZ2-F1
#
_entry.id   AF-A0A4Q3DGZ2-F1
#
_cell.length_a   1.000
_cell.length_b   1.000
_cell.length_c   1.000
_cell.angle_alpha   90.00
_cell.angle_beta   90.00
_cell.angle_gamma   90.00
#
_symmetry.space_group_name_H-M   'P 1'
#
loop_
_entity.id
_entity.type
_entity.pdbx_description
1 polymer ?
#
loop_
_entity_poly.entity_id
_entity_poly.type
_entity_poly.pdbx_seq_one_letter_code
_entity_poly.pdbx_strand_id
1 'polypeptide(L)'
;GITNIDPIKYNLLFERFLNPDRKSMPDIDTDFDDEGRQKVIDYVVDKYGQNQVAQIITYGSMAARTSIQDVGRALNMPLSEVNTIKKLVPETLGITLKKAIEQVPELQEILKGKDLKAKVLAEAEKLEGSVRNTGVHAAGIIIAPEPLYNILPVATSKESTLLVTQFDGKVVEDAGVIKMDFLGLKTLTILKDALRMIKLNHDIDIPIDDLPLDDQKTYDLYQAGNTNGTFQFESDGMQMYMRELKPDKFEDLIAMNALYRPGPMEYIPNFIKRKHGLEPISYDLPDMEEYLAESYGITVYQEQVMLLSQKLAGFSKGDADVLRKAMGKKQIEILNKMESQFVEGATAKGHPKDKLTKIWNDWKAFAQYAFNKSHSTCYAYVAYQTAYLKAHYPGEYMAAVLNNQNNIEKITFFMDECRQMGIHVLGPDVNESSTTFTVNSHGEIRFGLAGIKGVGEKAVESIIEERELKGPYTSVYDFARRSNNRSVNKKSCENLVLSGAFDSFGLKRSQFFMKTENGILTGLERLIKYGNDFQHSENSSQVSLFGGA
;
A
#
# COMPACT_ATOMS: atom_id res chain seq x y z
N GLY A 1 -8.24 -2.56 -23.07
CA GLY A 1 -8.08 -2.12 -21.68
C GLY A 1 -7.83 -3.28 -20.74
N ILE A 2 -6.71 -4.00 -20.91
CA ILE A 2 -6.09 -4.75 -19.80
C ILE A 2 -5.16 -3.80 -19.03
N THR A 3 -4.48 -2.90 -19.76
CA THR A 3 -3.71 -1.78 -19.22
C THR A 3 -4.39 -0.45 -19.57
N ASN A 4 -4.18 0.56 -18.73
CA ASN A 4 -4.66 1.94 -18.88
C ASN A 4 -3.55 2.92 -19.34
N ILE A 5 -2.35 2.43 -19.64
CA ILE A 5 -1.22 3.25 -20.11
C ILE A 5 -0.96 3.00 -21.59
N ASP A 6 -0.67 4.07 -22.33
CA ASP A 6 -0.22 3.98 -23.72
C ASP A 6 1.22 3.43 -23.80
N PRO A 7 1.44 2.19 -24.27
CA PRO A 7 2.78 1.62 -24.33
C PRO A 7 3.64 2.23 -25.45
N ILE A 8 3.02 2.79 -26.50
CA ILE A 8 3.74 3.37 -27.64
C ILE A 8 4.33 4.70 -27.22
N LYS A 9 3.53 5.56 -26.57
CA LYS A 9 3.99 6.88 -26.07
C LYS A 9 5.22 6.78 -25.17
N TYR A 10 5.29 5.77 -24.30
CA TYR A 10 6.38 5.62 -23.32
C TYR A 10 7.45 4.59 -23.72
N ASN A 11 7.45 4.12 -24.98
CA ASN A 11 8.39 3.12 -25.50
C ASN A 11 8.45 1.84 -24.62
N LEU A 12 7.29 1.33 -24.20
CA LEU A 12 7.19 0.11 -23.40
C LEU A 12 7.25 -1.11 -24.33
N LEU A 13 8.21 -2.00 -24.10
CA LEU A 13 8.48 -3.13 -24.99
C LEU A 13 7.55 -4.30 -24.74
N PHE A 14 6.78 -4.69 -25.77
CA PHE A 14 5.92 -5.88 -25.72
C PHE A 14 6.73 -7.17 -25.57
N GLU A 15 7.91 -7.25 -26.19
CA GLU A 15 8.81 -8.41 -26.15
C GLU A 15 9.30 -8.73 -24.74
N ARG A 16 9.28 -7.73 -23.85
CA ARG A 16 9.60 -7.93 -22.44
C ARG A 16 8.47 -8.66 -21.71
N PHE A 17 7.22 -8.44 -22.12
CA PHE A 17 6.05 -9.12 -21.59
C PHE A 17 5.90 -10.52 -22.20
N LEU A 18 5.88 -10.61 -23.52
CA LEU A 18 5.78 -11.87 -24.25
C LEU A 18 6.83 -11.93 -25.35
N ASN A 19 7.80 -12.82 -25.18
CA ASN A 19 8.86 -13.00 -26.15
C ASN A 19 8.48 -14.08 -27.18
N PRO A 20 8.38 -13.76 -28.48
CA PRO A 20 7.98 -14.73 -29.52
C PRO A 20 8.97 -15.90 -29.64
N ASP A 21 10.24 -15.69 -29.30
CA ASP A 21 11.29 -16.71 -29.39
C ASP A 21 11.26 -17.68 -28.18
N ARG A 22 10.34 -17.49 -27.22
CA ARG A 22 10.24 -18.29 -26.00
C ARG A 22 8.81 -18.78 -25.74
N LYS A 23 8.66 -20.09 -25.56
CA LYS A 23 7.44 -20.72 -25.05
C LYS A 23 7.38 -20.61 -23.52
N SER A 24 6.87 -19.50 -23.01
CA SER A 24 6.49 -19.35 -21.60
C SER A 24 5.16 -18.63 -21.50
N MET A 25 4.30 -19.06 -20.58
CA MET A 25 3.05 -18.37 -20.31
C MET A 25 3.33 -16.98 -19.72
N PRO A 26 2.64 -15.91 -20.18
CA PRO A 26 2.74 -14.61 -19.55
C PRO A 26 2.04 -14.62 -18.20
N ASP A 27 2.62 -13.93 -17.21
CA ASP A 27 1.99 -13.66 -15.92
C ASP A 27 1.34 -12.27 -15.98
N ILE A 28 0.07 -12.17 -15.59
CA ILE A 28 -0.69 -10.92 -15.62
C ILE A 28 -1.24 -10.65 -14.23
N ASP A 29 -0.60 -9.70 -13.56
CA ASP A 29 -0.98 -9.21 -12.25
C ASP A 29 -1.92 -8.02 -12.42
N THR A 30 -3.02 -7.97 -11.67
CA THR A 30 -3.97 -6.86 -11.71
C THR A 30 -4.24 -6.34 -10.30
N ASP A 31 -4.06 -5.03 -10.14
CA ASP A 31 -4.36 -4.30 -8.90
C ASP A 31 -5.83 -3.87 -8.89
N PHE A 32 -6.54 -4.16 -7.79
CA PHE A 32 -7.93 -3.74 -7.54
C PHE A 32 -8.04 -3.00 -6.21
N ASP A 33 -9.09 -2.19 -6.03
CA ASP A 33 -9.46 -1.75 -4.68
C ASP A 33 -9.89 -2.96 -3.84
N ASP A 34 -9.79 -2.85 -2.52
CA ASP A 34 -9.96 -4.00 -1.63
C ASP A 34 -11.36 -4.64 -1.76
N GLU A 35 -12.41 -3.83 -1.95
CA GLU A 35 -13.78 -4.30 -2.17
C GLU A 35 -13.96 -4.86 -3.59
N GLY A 36 -13.43 -4.15 -4.59
CA GLY A 36 -13.46 -4.58 -5.99
C GLY A 36 -12.77 -5.93 -6.21
N ARG A 37 -11.66 -6.18 -5.51
CA ARG A 37 -10.93 -7.45 -5.56
C ARG A 37 -11.83 -8.64 -5.23
N GLN A 38 -12.62 -8.55 -4.15
CA GLN A 38 -13.50 -9.65 -3.76
C GLN A 38 -14.59 -9.89 -4.81
N LYS A 39 -15.20 -8.81 -5.34
CA LYS A 39 -16.22 -8.90 -6.41
C LYS A 39 -15.66 -9.58 -7.67
N VAL A 40 -14.41 -9.31 -8.02
CA VAL A 40 -13.75 -9.95 -9.18
C VAL A 40 -13.50 -11.43 -8.91
N ILE A 41 -13.05 -11.79 -7.70
CA ILE A 41 -12.91 -13.20 -7.29
C ILE A 41 -14.25 -13.91 -7.38
N ASP A 42 -15.31 -13.32 -6.82
CA ASP A 42 -16.66 -13.91 -6.85
C ASP A 42 -17.14 -14.12 -8.30
N TYR A 43 -16.92 -13.14 -9.18
CA TYR A 43 -17.22 -13.28 -10.61
C TYR A 43 -16.43 -14.41 -11.28
N VAL A 44 -15.14 -14.57 -10.97
CA VAL A 44 -14.31 -15.66 -11.50
C VAL A 44 -14.82 -17.01 -11.00
N VAL A 45 -15.20 -17.11 -9.73
CA VAL A 45 -15.78 -18.31 -9.13
C VAL A 45 -17.11 -18.67 -9.79
N ASP A 46 -17.99 -17.70 -10.00
CA ASP A 46 -19.28 -17.92 -10.67
C ASP A 46 -19.11 -18.32 -12.13
N LYS A 47 -18.12 -17.74 -12.82
CA LYS A 47 -17.87 -17.98 -14.24
C LYS A 47 -17.22 -19.32 -14.53
N TYR A 48 -16.22 -19.71 -13.74
CA TYR A 48 -15.42 -20.92 -13.99
C TYR A 48 -15.79 -22.08 -13.07
N GLY A 49 -16.57 -21.85 -12.02
CA GLY A 49 -17.00 -22.87 -11.07
C GLY A 49 -16.10 -22.99 -9.85
N GLN A 50 -16.71 -23.19 -8.68
CA GLN A 50 -16.03 -23.20 -7.38
C GLN A 50 -14.93 -24.27 -7.24
N ASN A 51 -15.05 -25.40 -7.93
CA ASN A 51 -14.05 -26.48 -7.88
C ASN A 51 -12.88 -26.28 -8.86
N GLN A 52 -12.98 -25.31 -9.76
CA GLN A 52 -11.97 -24.98 -10.77
C GLN A 52 -11.15 -23.75 -10.37
N VAL A 53 -11.58 -23.05 -9.32
CA VAL A 53 -10.93 -21.86 -8.78
C VAL A 53 -10.40 -22.17 -7.38
N ALA A 54 -9.12 -21.88 -7.15
CA ALA A 54 -8.50 -22.03 -5.83
C ALA A 54 -7.58 -20.87 -5.50
N GLN A 55 -7.29 -20.72 -4.22
CA GLN A 55 -6.20 -19.90 -3.75
C GLN A 55 -4.92 -20.72 -3.60
N ILE A 56 -3.78 -20.03 -3.60
CA ILE A 56 -2.47 -20.68 -3.44
C ILE A 56 -2.15 -20.79 -1.94
N ILE A 57 -1.61 -21.93 -1.51
CA ILE A 57 -1.09 -22.06 -0.14
C ILE A 57 0.21 -21.30 0.04
N THR A 58 0.35 -20.67 1.20
CA THR A 58 1.63 -20.14 1.67
C THR A 58 2.12 -20.94 2.87
N TYR A 59 3.39 -21.32 2.83
CA TYR A 59 4.06 -21.92 3.97
C TYR A 59 4.86 -20.86 4.70
N GLY A 60 4.41 -20.49 5.91
CA GLY A 60 5.16 -19.61 6.79
C GLY A 60 6.35 -20.37 7.36
N SER A 61 7.57 -19.96 7.05
CA SER A 61 8.78 -20.53 7.62
C SER A 61 9.20 -19.79 8.91
N MET A 62 9.95 -20.48 9.77
CA MET A 62 10.51 -19.88 10.97
C MET A 62 11.68 -18.96 10.60
N ALA A 63 11.42 -17.64 10.59
CA ALA A 63 12.45 -16.61 10.45
C ALA A 63 13.28 -16.45 11.74
N ALA A 64 14.52 -15.99 11.65
CA ALA A 64 15.47 -15.85 12.77
C ALA A 64 14.86 -15.40 14.11
N ARG A 65 14.16 -14.26 14.12
CA ARG A 65 13.53 -13.70 15.33
C ARG A 65 12.35 -14.54 15.83
N THR A 66 11.59 -15.15 14.92
CA THR A 66 10.45 -16.02 15.26
C THR A 66 10.94 -17.36 15.81
N SER A 67 12.03 -17.90 15.27
CA SER A 67 12.70 -19.10 15.80
C SER A 67 13.10 -18.90 17.25
N ILE A 68 13.77 -17.79 17.59
CA ILE A 68 14.12 -17.46 18.98
C ILE A 68 12.86 -17.35 19.86
N GLN A 69 11.80 -16.73 19.35
CA GLN A 69 10.56 -16.54 20.11
C GLN A 69 9.88 -17.86 20.48
N ASP A 70 9.71 -18.74 19.50
CA ASP A 70 8.97 -19.99 19.68
C ASP A 70 9.78 -20.99 20.50
N VAL A 71 11.10 -21.08 20.27
CA VAL A 71 12.00 -21.91 21.10
C VAL A 71 12.07 -21.38 22.53
N GLY A 72 12.16 -20.05 22.70
CA GLY A 72 12.13 -19.41 24.02
C GLY A 72 10.86 -19.74 24.78
N ARG A 73 9.69 -19.70 24.12
CA ARG A 73 8.41 -20.14 24.69
C ARG A 73 8.43 -21.63 25.06
N ALA A 74 8.89 -22.50 24.17
CA ALA A 74 8.92 -23.94 24.40
C ALA A 74 9.84 -24.32 25.58
N LEU A 75 10.92 -23.57 25.78
CA LEU A 75 11.86 -23.74 26.89
C LEU A 75 11.49 -22.93 28.14
N ASN A 76 10.28 -22.33 28.19
CA ASN A 76 9.78 -21.52 29.29
C ASN A 76 10.70 -20.36 29.71
N MET A 77 11.41 -19.75 28.76
CA MET A 77 12.18 -18.53 29.00
C MET A 77 11.24 -17.33 29.20
N PRO A 78 11.48 -16.45 30.18
CA PRO A 78 10.70 -15.22 30.35
C PRO A 78 10.66 -14.38 29.07
N LEU A 79 9.48 -13.83 28.73
CA LEU A 79 9.28 -13.07 27.49
C LEU A 79 10.21 -11.84 27.39
N SER A 80 10.54 -11.23 28.52
CA SER A 80 11.51 -10.12 28.59
C SER A 80 12.89 -10.55 28.08
N GLU A 81 13.37 -11.72 28.49
CA GLU A 81 14.67 -12.25 28.06
C GLU A 81 14.68 -12.68 26.60
N VAL A 82 13.61 -13.33 26.14
CA VAL A 82 13.41 -13.68 24.72
C VAL A 82 13.48 -12.42 23.86
N ASN A 83 12.79 -11.35 24.27
CA ASN A 83 12.80 -10.08 23.55
C ASN A 83 14.19 -9.42 23.53
N THR A 84 15.00 -9.58 24.59
CA THR A 84 16.38 -9.11 24.60
C THR A 84 17.21 -9.81 23.52
N ILE A 85 17.16 -11.14 23.42
CA ILE A 85 17.90 -11.89 22.40
C ILE A 85 17.41 -11.52 20.99
N LYS A 86 16.08 -11.40 20.79
CA LYS A 86 15.50 -11.02 19.49
C LYS A 86 15.96 -9.65 19.00
N LYS A 87 16.15 -8.68 19.90
CA LYS A 87 16.59 -7.32 19.55
C LYS A 87 18.03 -7.29 19.04
N LEU A 88 18.86 -8.27 19.42
CA LEU A 88 20.24 -8.39 18.94
C LEU A 88 20.32 -8.84 17.48
N VAL A 89 19.26 -9.45 16.94
CA VAL A 89 19.23 -9.88 15.53
C VAL A 89 19.04 -8.65 14.64
N PRO A 90 19.98 -8.37 13.70
CA PRO A 90 19.89 -7.23 12.79
C PRO A 90 18.61 -7.23 11.94
N GLU A 91 18.09 -6.04 11.62
CA GLU A 91 16.92 -5.87 10.75
C GLU A 91 17.33 -5.84 9.28
N THR A 92 18.00 -6.89 8.82
CA THR A 92 18.43 -7.03 7.43
C THR A 92 17.50 -7.99 6.71
N LEU A 93 17.09 -7.65 5.48
CA LEU A 93 16.23 -8.51 4.68
C LEU A 93 16.90 -9.87 4.43
N GLY A 94 16.23 -10.96 4.79
CA GLY A 94 16.75 -12.32 4.64
C GLY A 94 17.93 -12.67 5.57
N ILE A 95 18.08 -11.98 6.71
CA ILE A 95 19.05 -12.36 7.74
C ILE A 95 18.72 -13.77 8.26
N THR A 96 19.76 -14.60 8.33
CA THR A 96 19.72 -15.92 8.97
C THR A 96 20.37 -15.83 10.34
N LEU A 97 19.99 -16.66 11.30
CA LEU A 97 20.62 -16.71 12.63
C LEU A 97 22.13 -16.92 12.53
N LYS A 98 22.59 -17.77 11.61
CA LYS A 98 24.02 -17.98 11.38
C LYS A 98 24.77 -16.67 11.05
N LYS A 99 24.29 -15.93 10.05
CA LYS A 99 24.85 -14.61 9.69
C LYS A 99 24.72 -13.59 10.83
N ALA A 100 23.61 -13.58 11.55
CA ALA A 100 23.42 -12.68 12.69
C ALA A 100 24.45 -12.97 13.80
N ILE A 101 24.70 -14.24 14.11
CA ILE A 101 25.71 -14.69 15.06
C ILE A 101 27.12 -14.30 14.57
N GLU A 102 27.42 -14.47 13.29
CA GLU A 102 28.72 -14.05 12.71
C GLU A 102 28.95 -12.53 12.82
N GLN A 103 27.90 -11.72 12.70
CA GLN A 103 27.99 -10.25 12.68
C GLN A 103 27.93 -9.61 14.08
N VAL A 104 27.25 -10.22 15.04
CA VAL A 104 26.97 -9.62 16.36
C VAL A 104 27.74 -10.35 17.46
N PRO A 105 28.80 -9.75 18.04
CA PRO A 105 29.62 -10.38 19.07
C PRO A 105 28.81 -10.85 20.30
N GLU A 106 27.78 -10.10 20.68
CA GLU A 106 26.92 -10.45 21.83
C GLU A 106 26.16 -11.75 21.63
N LEU A 107 25.72 -12.05 20.39
CA LEU A 107 25.09 -13.33 20.06
C LEU A 107 26.11 -14.49 20.12
N GLN A 108 27.37 -14.24 19.74
CA GLN A 108 28.44 -15.24 19.87
C GLN A 108 28.73 -15.57 21.33
N GLU A 109 28.79 -14.54 22.19
CA GLU A 109 29.02 -14.74 23.62
C GLU A 109 27.85 -15.47 24.29
N ILE A 110 26.60 -15.16 23.91
CA ILE A 110 25.43 -15.93 24.35
C ILE A 110 25.53 -17.40 23.92
N LEU A 111 25.94 -17.67 22.68
CA LEU A 111 26.04 -19.03 22.16
C LEU A 111 27.14 -19.86 22.86
N LYS A 112 28.23 -19.24 23.29
CA LYS A 112 29.32 -19.89 24.06
C LYS A 112 28.93 -20.22 25.50
N GLY A 113 27.84 -19.63 26.00
CA GLY A 113 27.34 -19.88 27.34
C GLY A 113 26.84 -21.32 27.55
N LYS A 114 26.49 -21.64 28.80
CA LYS A 114 25.81 -22.90 29.19
C LYS A 114 24.43 -22.65 29.80
N ASP A 115 23.94 -21.42 29.71
CA ASP A 115 22.67 -21.01 30.29
C ASP A 115 21.49 -21.29 29.34
N LEU A 116 20.28 -20.96 29.78
CA LEU A 116 19.07 -21.15 28.99
C LEU A 116 19.10 -20.35 27.68
N LYS A 117 19.82 -19.21 27.65
CA LYS A 117 19.96 -18.34 26.47
C LYS A 117 20.79 -19.01 25.38
N ALA A 118 21.92 -19.60 25.74
CA ALA A 118 22.73 -20.40 24.84
C ALA A 118 21.91 -21.53 24.20
N LYS A 119 21.14 -22.26 25.02
CA LYS A 119 20.29 -23.36 24.55
C LYS A 119 19.18 -22.89 23.61
N VAL A 120 18.49 -21.78 23.95
CA VAL A 120 17.46 -21.21 23.06
C VAL A 120 18.06 -20.81 21.72
N LEU A 121 19.21 -20.14 21.71
CA LEU A 121 19.84 -19.68 20.47
C LEU A 121 20.30 -20.85 19.60
N ALA A 122 20.93 -21.87 20.18
CA ALA A 122 21.41 -23.05 19.46
C ALA A 122 20.27 -23.87 18.85
N GLU A 123 19.14 -24.05 19.56
CA GLU A 123 17.99 -24.77 19.01
C GLU A 123 17.21 -23.92 18.01
N ALA A 124 17.16 -22.58 18.20
CA ALA A 124 16.55 -21.67 17.23
C ALA A 124 17.29 -21.67 15.89
N GLU A 125 18.63 -21.75 15.89
CA GLU A 125 19.44 -21.86 14.67
C GLU A 125 19.11 -23.15 13.89
N LYS A 126 18.90 -24.28 14.58
CA LYS A 126 18.53 -25.54 13.93
C LYS A 126 17.11 -25.55 13.35
N LEU A 127 16.19 -24.85 14.00
CA LEU A 127 14.78 -24.81 13.60
C LEU A 127 14.48 -23.72 12.57
N GLU A 128 15.38 -22.75 12.39
CA GLU A 128 15.28 -21.73 11.34
C GLU A 128 15.04 -22.37 9.96
N GLY A 129 14.10 -21.79 9.21
CA GLY A 129 13.72 -22.29 7.89
C GLY A 129 12.71 -23.44 7.90
N SER A 130 12.42 -24.04 9.05
CA SER A 130 11.35 -25.05 9.16
C SER A 130 9.98 -24.44 8.85
N VAL A 131 9.09 -25.22 8.26
CA VAL A 131 7.69 -24.82 8.06
C VAL A 131 6.97 -24.76 9.41
N ARG A 132 6.39 -23.60 9.71
CA ARG A 132 5.72 -23.31 10.99
C ARG A 132 4.22 -23.44 10.90
N ASN A 133 3.64 -22.91 9.84
CA ASN A 133 2.20 -22.86 9.63
C ASN A 133 1.86 -22.75 8.15
N THR A 134 0.63 -23.11 7.82
CA THR A 134 0.02 -22.82 6.54
C THR A 134 -0.76 -21.51 6.62
N GLY A 135 -0.95 -20.88 5.48
CA GLY A 135 -1.78 -19.71 5.26
C GLY A 135 -2.24 -19.66 3.81
N VAL A 136 -3.04 -18.67 3.48
CA VAL A 136 -3.56 -18.45 2.13
C VAL A 136 -2.83 -17.28 1.47
N HIS A 137 -2.40 -17.43 0.21
CA HIS A 137 -1.73 -16.37 -0.54
C HIS A 137 -2.68 -15.18 -0.72
N ALA A 138 -2.17 -13.99 -0.44
CA ALA A 138 -2.99 -12.78 -0.43
C ALA A 138 -3.52 -12.38 -1.82
N ALA A 139 -2.83 -12.75 -2.91
CA ALA A 139 -3.20 -12.33 -4.26
C ALA A 139 -3.53 -13.48 -5.23
N GLY A 140 -3.02 -14.68 -4.94
CA GLY A 140 -2.84 -15.70 -5.97
C GLY A 140 -4.09 -16.55 -6.13
N ILE A 141 -4.67 -16.50 -7.32
CA ILE A 141 -5.83 -17.28 -7.74
C ILE A 141 -5.41 -18.22 -8.86
N ILE A 142 -5.75 -19.49 -8.71
CA ILE A 142 -5.59 -20.52 -9.73
C ILE A 142 -6.91 -20.72 -10.44
N ILE A 143 -6.86 -20.77 -11.76
CA ILE A 143 -7.99 -21.11 -12.63
C ILE A 143 -7.60 -22.34 -13.46
N ALA A 144 -8.40 -23.40 -13.35
CA ALA A 144 -8.18 -24.66 -14.05
C ALA A 144 -9.31 -24.99 -15.05
N PRO A 145 -8.99 -25.71 -16.15
CA PRO A 145 -9.99 -26.11 -17.14
C PRO A 145 -10.94 -27.23 -16.64
N GLU A 146 -10.56 -27.94 -15.58
CA GLU A 146 -11.34 -28.99 -14.94
C GLU A 146 -11.16 -28.91 -13.40
N PRO A 147 -11.91 -29.70 -12.59
CA PRO A 147 -11.78 -29.63 -11.14
C PRO A 147 -10.34 -29.83 -10.65
N LEU A 148 -9.87 -28.93 -9.77
CA LEU A 148 -8.47 -28.84 -9.39
C LEU A 148 -7.89 -30.13 -8.78
N TYR A 149 -8.70 -30.89 -8.04
CA TYR A 149 -8.30 -32.15 -7.42
C TYR A 149 -7.99 -33.26 -8.43
N ASN A 150 -8.32 -33.10 -9.72
CA ASN A 150 -7.87 -34.00 -10.79
C ASN A 150 -6.44 -33.68 -11.25
N ILE A 151 -5.98 -32.44 -11.05
CA ILE A 151 -4.71 -31.93 -11.57
C ILE A 151 -3.65 -31.89 -10.46
N LEU A 152 -4.02 -31.39 -9.28
CA LEU A 152 -3.11 -31.15 -8.17
C LEU A 152 -3.78 -31.37 -6.81
N PRO A 153 -3.02 -31.69 -5.75
CA PRO A 153 -3.56 -31.82 -4.40
C PRO A 153 -4.08 -30.49 -3.87
N VAL A 154 -5.28 -30.52 -3.28
CA VAL A 154 -5.95 -29.36 -2.68
C VAL A 154 -6.27 -29.61 -1.20
N ALA A 155 -6.54 -28.55 -0.46
CA ALA A 155 -6.94 -28.54 0.93
C ALA A 155 -8.07 -27.53 1.15
N THR A 156 -8.82 -27.67 2.24
CA THR A 156 -9.77 -26.66 2.71
C THR A 156 -9.10 -25.77 3.75
N SER A 157 -9.51 -24.50 3.80
CA SER A 157 -9.07 -23.54 4.82
C SER A 157 -10.25 -23.05 5.63
N LYS A 158 -10.00 -22.63 6.88
CA LYS A 158 -11.01 -21.92 7.68
C LYS A 158 -11.13 -20.45 7.28
N GLU A 159 -10.13 -19.93 6.59
CA GLU A 159 -10.01 -18.52 6.19
C GLU A 159 -10.65 -18.25 4.82
N SER A 160 -11.03 -19.29 4.08
CA SER A 160 -11.54 -19.19 2.73
C SER A 160 -12.62 -20.22 2.44
N THR A 161 -13.59 -19.83 1.63
CA THR A 161 -14.61 -20.73 1.06
C THR A 161 -14.12 -21.45 -0.19
N LEU A 162 -12.99 -21.02 -0.76
CA LEU A 162 -12.36 -21.65 -1.92
C LEU A 162 -11.42 -22.77 -1.49
N LEU A 163 -11.17 -23.68 -2.44
CA LEU A 163 -10.09 -24.65 -2.29
C LEU A 163 -8.74 -23.92 -2.21
N VAL A 164 -7.79 -24.50 -1.51
CA VAL A 164 -6.41 -24.02 -1.44
C VAL A 164 -5.50 -25.10 -2.03
N THR A 165 -4.58 -24.74 -2.91
CA THR A 165 -3.59 -25.70 -3.43
C THR A 165 -2.72 -26.25 -2.31
N GLN A 166 -2.14 -27.45 -2.44
CA GLN A 166 -1.07 -27.90 -1.51
C GLN A 166 0.34 -27.61 -2.06
N PHE A 167 0.43 -27.19 -3.32
CA PHE A 167 1.67 -26.69 -3.91
C PHE A 167 1.75 -25.18 -3.73
N ASP A 168 2.94 -24.70 -3.36
CA ASP A 168 3.23 -23.28 -3.26
C ASP A 168 3.37 -22.64 -4.65
N GLY A 169 3.49 -21.31 -4.68
CA GLY A 169 3.47 -20.53 -5.94
C GLY A 169 4.50 -20.96 -6.99
N LYS A 170 5.67 -21.49 -6.58
CA LYS A 170 6.69 -21.93 -7.55
C LYS A 170 6.34 -23.25 -8.19
N VAL A 171 5.85 -24.20 -7.39
CA VAL A 171 5.56 -25.56 -7.87
C VAL A 171 4.22 -25.61 -8.61
N VAL A 172 3.27 -24.76 -8.22
CA VAL A 172 1.94 -24.74 -8.85
C VAL A 172 1.98 -24.26 -10.30
N GLU A 173 2.87 -23.33 -10.65
CA GLU A 173 3.04 -22.85 -12.04
C GLU A 173 3.49 -23.97 -12.99
N ASP A 174 4.32 -24.90 -12.50
CA ASP A 174 4.79 -26.06 -13.28
C ASP A 174 3.73 -27.16 -13.41
N ALA A 175 2.64 -27.10 -12.63
CA ALA A 175 1.57 -28.10 -12.64
C ALA A 175 0.57 -27.94 -13.81
N GLY A 176 0.78 -26.96 -14.69
CA GLY A 176 -0.05 -26.75 -15.88
C GLY A 176 -1.37 -26.04 -15.62
N VAL A 177 -1.47 -25.30 -14.51
CA VAL A 177 -2.63 -24.45 -14.18
C VAL A 177 -2.31 -22.98 -14.41
N ILE A 178 -3.35 -22.17 -14.61
CA ILE A 178 -3.19 -20.73 -14.83
C ILE A 178 -3.21 -20.05 -13.47
N LYS A 179 -2.13 -19.36 -13.14
CA LYS A 179 -2.05 -18.44 -12.00
C LYS A 179 -2.39 -17.03 -12.48
N MET A 180 -3.24 -16.35 -11.72
CA MET A 180 -3.50 -14.91 -11.84
C MET A 180 -3.39 -14.29 -10.46
N ASP A 181 -2.66 -13.19 -10.34
CA ASP A 181 -2.58 -12.43 -9.09
C ASP A 181 -3.57 -11.27 -9.12
N PHE A 182 -4.58 -11.33 -8.23
CA PHE A 182 -5.52 -10.25 -7.95
C PHE A 182 -5.10 -9.56 -6.66
N LEU A 183 -4.38 -8.45 -6.81
CA LEU A 183 -3.81 -7.70 -5.70
C LEU A 183 -4.83 -6.70 -5.16
N GLY A 184 -4.89 -6.59 -3.82
CA GLY A 184 -5.62 -5.51 -3.15
C GLY A 184 -4.67 -4.33 -2.97
N LEU A 185 -4.91 -3.24 -3.70
CA LEU A 185 -4.11 -2.03 -3.61
C LEU A 185 -4.92 -0.95 -2.91
N LYS A 186 -4.58 -0.72 -1.64
CA LYS A 186 -5.19 0.28 -0.77
C LYS A 186 -5.23 1.69 -1.36
N THR A 187 -4.24 2.04 -2.20
CA THR A 187 -4.22 3.31 -2.93
C THR A 187 -5.43 3.47 -3.85
N LEU A 188 -5.87 2.39 -4.52
CA LEU A 188 -7.08 2.43 -5.36
C LEU A 188 -8.34 2.63 -4.51
N THR A 189 -8.38 2.05 -3.30
CA THR A 189 -9.45 2.34 -2.32
C THR A 189 -9.46 3.82 -1.94
N ILE A 190 -8.30 4.43 -1.68
CA ILE A 190 -8.17 5.87 -1.39
C ILE A 190 -8.67 6.72 -2.56
N LEU A 191 -8.26 6.41 -3.80
CA LEU A 191 -8.71 7.14 -4.98
C LEU A 191 -10.24 7.03 -5.17
N LYS A 192 -10.79 5.83 -5.03
CA LYS A 192 -12.24 5.58 -5.11
C LYS A 192 -13.02 6.36 -4.05
N ASP A 193 -12.54 6.37 -2.80
CA ASP A 193 -13.17 7.13 -1.71
C ASP A 193 -13.10 8.63 -1.94
N ALA A 194 -11.96 9.14 -2.42
CA ALA A 194 -11.78 10.55 -2.77
C ALA A 194 -12.73 10.95 -3.90
N LEU A 195 -12.79 10.19 -4.99
CA LEU A 195 -13.71 10.44 -6.12
C LEU A 195 -15.17 10.44 -5.67
N ARG A 196 -15.57 9.50 -4.80
CA ARG A 196 -16.92 9.46 -4.24
C ARG A 196 -17.24 10.73 -3.44
N MET A 197 -16.32 11.19 -2.59
CA MET A 197 -16.52 12.43 -1.83
C MET A 197 -16.53 13.67 -2.72
N ILE A 198 -15.68 13.73 -3.74
CA ILE A 198 -15.66 14.83 -4.71
C ILE A 198 -16.99 14.90 -5.46
N LYS A 199 -17.51 13.76 -5.91
CA LYS A 199 -18.83 13.69 -6.56
C LYS A 199 -19.95 14.14 -5.62
N LEU A 200 -19.92 13.75 -4.35
CA LEU A 200 -20.93 14.15 -3.37
C LEU A 200 -20.89 15.65 -3.05
N ASN A 201 -19.70 16.22 -2.93
CA ASN A 201 -19.51 17.61 -2.48
C ASN A 201 -19.59 18.64 -3.62
N HIS A 202 -19.11 18.27 -4.81
CA HIS A 202 -18.96 19.20 -5.94
C HIS A 202 -19.82 18.82 -7.14
N ASP A 203 -20.47 17.66 -7.14
CA ASP A 203 -21.20 17.07 -8.29
C ASP A 203 -20.33 16.89 -9.55
N ILE A 204 -19.02 16.71 -9.37
CA ILE A 204 -18.04 16.52 -10.45
C ILE A 204 -17.64 15.06 -10.57
N ASP A 205 -17.74 14.50 -11.78
CA ASP A 205 -17.16 13.21 -12.14
C ASP A 205 -15.78 13.43 -12.77
N ILE A 206 -14.71 13.07 -12.04
CA ILE A 206 -13.34 13.18 -12.54
C ILE A 206 -13.00 11.92 -13.35
N PRO A 207 -12.62 12.04 -14.64
CA PRO A 207 -12.13 10.90 -15.42
C PRO A 207 -10.69 10.58 -14.99
N ILE A 208 -10.55 9.82 -13.91
CA ILE A 208 -9.24 9.56 -13.27
C ILE A 208 -8.24 8.84 -14.21
N ASP A 209 -8.73 8.06 -15.17
CA ASP A 209 -7.92 7.35 -16.17
C ASP A 209 -7.54 8.21 -17.40
N ASP A 210 -8.01 9.46 -17.46
CA ASP A 210 -7.74 10.39 -18.57
C ASP A 210 -7.35 11.79 -18.06
N LEU A 211 -6.54 11.82 -16.99
CA LEU A 211 -6.00 13.07 -16.45
C LEU A 211 -4.93 13.69 -17.36
N PRO A 212 -4.88 15.03 -17.47
CA PRO A 212 -3.75 15.70 -18.10
C PRO A 212 -2.47 15.44 -17.31
N LEU A 213 -1.39 15.04 -18.00
CA LEU A 213 -0.10 14.69 -17.40
C LEU A 213 0.90 15.86 -17.37
N ASP A 214 0.42 17.07 -17.64
CA ASP A 214 1.17 18.33 -17.67
C ASP A 214 0.60 19.37 -16.67
N ASP A 215 -0.23 18.93 -15.71
CA ASP A 215 -0.82 19.82 -14.71
C ASP A 215 0.23 20.40 -13.74
N GLN A 216 0.41 21.72 -13.80
CA GLN A 216 1.40 22.44 -13.01
C GLN A 216 1.18 22.31 -11.50
N LYS A 217 -0.07 22.37 -11.03
CA LYS A 217 -0.37 22.30 -9.58
C LYS A 217 0.06 20.95 -8.99
N THR A 218 -0.11 19.88 -9.76
CA THR A 218 0.35 18.53 -9.38
C THR A 218 1.86 18.49 -9.27
N TYR A 219 2.59 19.10 -10.22
CA TYR A 219 4.04 19.18 -10.15
C TYR A 219 4.54 20.07 -9.01
N ASP A 220 3.89 21.21 -8.74
CA ASP A 220 4.27 22.11 -7.64
C ASP A 220 4.30 21.38 -6.29
N LEU A 221 3.37 20.45 -6.07
CA LEU A 221 3.33 19.58 -4.88
C LEU A 221 4.59 18.70 -4.78
N TYR A 222 4.98 18.06 -5.88
CA TYR A 222 6.20 17.26 -5.95
C TYR A 222 7.47 18.12 -5.80
N GLN A 223 7.51 19.28 -6.46
CA GLN A 223 8.64 20.22 -6.41
C GLN A 223 8.84 20.81 -5.00
N ALA A 224 7.77 20.96 -4.21
CA ALA A 224 7.84 21.34 -2.80
C ALA A 224 8.20 20.15 -1.89
N GLY A 225 8.09 18.91 -2.38
CA GLY A 225 8.23 17.69 -1.58
C GLY A 225 7.06 17.46 -0.63
N ASN A 226 5.89 18.01 -0.91
CA ASN A 226 4.68 17.88 -0.08
C ASN A 226 3.91 16.58 -0.39
N THR A 227 4.63 15.46 -0.44
CA THR A 227 4.16 14.18 -0.98
C THR A 227 3.65 13.20 0.09
N ASN A 228 3.53 13.62 1.35
CA ASN A 228 2.89 12.81 2.39
C ASN A 228 1.49 12.37 1.96
N GLY A 229 1.20 11.07 2.03
CA GLY A 229 -0.08 10.52 1.59
C GLY A 229 -0.25 10.42 0.08
N THR A 230 0.80 10.65 -0.72
CA THR A 230 0.81 10.33 -2.16
C THR A 230 1.54 9.00 -2.40
N PHE A 231 1.08 8.21 -3.36
CA PHE A 231 1.62 6.85 -3.53
C PHE A 231 3.09 6.84 -3.96
N GLN A 232 3.90 5.95 -3.39
CA GLN A 232 5.35 5.73 -3.65
C GLN A 232 6.33 6.89 -3.31
N PHE A 233 5.88 8.13 -3.16
CA PHE A 233 6.77 9.29 -2.99
C PHE A 233 6.84 9.86 -1.56
N GLU A 234 6.42 9.10 -0.54
CA GLU A 234 6.22 9.62 0.82
C GLU A 234 7.49 9.75 1.67
N SER A 235 8.56 8.99 1.40
CA SER A 235 9.72 8.96 2.30
C SER A 235 10.51 10.27 2.32
N ASP A 236 11.07 10.63 3.47
CA ASP A 236 11.83 11.88 3.65
C ASP A 236 12.96 12.05 2.62
N GLY A 237 13.69 10.97 2.33
CA GLY A 237 14.76 11.01 1.33
C GLY A 237 14.22 11.14 -0.11
N MET A 238 13.05 10.57 -0.40
CA MET A 238 12.41 10.78 -1.70
C MET A 238 11.96 12.23 -1.83
N GLN A 239 11.30 12.78 -0.81
CA GLN A 239 10.89 14.19 -0.76
C GLN A 239 12.06 15.15 -0.97
N MET A 240 13.22 14.86 -0.35
CA MET A 240 14.45 15.62 -0.57
C MET A 240 14.85 15.64 -2.04
N TYR A 241 14.94 14.47 -2.68
CA TYR A 241 15.28 14.40 -4.10
C TYR A 241 14.22 15.00 -5.01
N MET A 242 12.94 14.94 -4.67
CA MET A 242 11.88 15.60 -5.44
C MET A 242 12.05 17.13 -5.43
N ARG A 243 12.42 17.71 -4.28
CA ARG A 243 12.75 19.15 -4.17
C ARG A 243 13.96 19.56 -4.99
N GLU A 244 14.98 18.71 -5.06
CA GLU A 244 16.19 18.96 -5.84
C GLU A 244 15.96 18.75 -7.35
N LEU A 245 15.26 17.67 -7.72
CA LEU A 245 14.93 17.34 -9.10
C LEU A 245 14.00 18.37 -9.73
N LYS A 246 13.04 18.86 -8.94
CA LYS A 246 11.94 19.71 -9.41
C LYS A 246 11.27 19.12 -10.66
N PRO A 247 10.55 17.99 -10.54
CA PRO A 247 9.92 17.34 -11.69
C PRO A 247 8.94 18.29 -12.39
N ASP A 248 8.98 18.29 -13.71
CA ASP A 248 8.18 19.16 -14.59
C ASP A 248 7.54 18.37 -15.75
N LYS A 249 7.75 17.05 -15.79
CA LYS A 249 7.18 16.11 -16.75
C LYS A 249 6.98 14.74 -16.11
N PHE A 250 6.13 13.92 -16.72
CA PHE A 250 5.74 12.63 -16.17
C PHE A 250 6.91 11.65 -16.13
N GLU A 251 7.80 11.70 -17.12
CA GLU A 251 8.98 10.83 -17.23
C GLU A 251 9.93 10.97 -16.04
N ASP A 252 9.99 12.14 -15.41
CA ASP A 252 10.80 12.35 -14.20
C ASP A 252 10.27 11.50 -13.02
N LEU A 253 8.95 11.34 -12.89
CA LEU A 253 8.35 10.49 -11.87
C LEU A 253 8.67 9.01 -12.15
N ILE A 254 8.59 8.59 -13.42
CA ILE A 254 8.95 7.23 -13.86
C ILE A 254 10.42 6.93 -13.51
N ALA A 255 11.32 7.88 -13.76
CA ALA A 255 12.75 7.76 -13.47
C ALA A 255 13.02 7.70 -11.96
N MET A 256 12.39 8.57 -11.16
CA MET A 256 12.59 8.57 -9.71
C MET A 256 12.11 7.29 -9.04
N ASN A 257 10.99 6.72 -9.47
CA ASN A 257 10.52 5.41 -8.99
C ASN A 257 11.50 4.26 -9.29
N ALA A 258 12.26 4.38 -10.37
CA ALA A 258 13.30 3.42 -10.73
C ALA A 258 14.60 3.67 -9.95
N LEU A 259 15.03 4.93 -9.83
CA LEU A 259 16.33 5.31 -9.28
C LEU A 259 16.38 5.29 -7.74
N TYR A 260 15.29 5.59 -7.05
CA TYR A 260 15.27 5.72 -5.58
C TYR A 260 15.27 4.35 -4.87
N ARG A 261 16.39 3.63 -5.00
CA ARG A 261 16.61 2.28 -4.44
C ARG A 261 18.07 2.13 -4.03
N PRO A 262 18.40 1.24 -3.08
CA PRO A 262 19.79 0.94 -2.74
C PRO A 262 20.57 0.50 -3.98
N GLY A 263 21.69 1.18 -4.29
CA GLY A 263 22.45 1.02 -5.53
C GLY A 263 22.26 2.20 -6.48
N PRO A 264 21.16 2.28 -7.24
CA PRO A 264 20.99 3.30 -8.26
C PRO A 264 20.73 4.71 -7.69
N MET A 265 20.46 4.82 -6.38
CA MET A 265 20.35 6.11 -5.68
C MET A 265 21.61 6.97 -5.80
N GLU A 266 22.78 6.36 -5.99
CA GLU A 266 24.05 7.05 -6.21
C GLU A 266 24.06 7.89 -7.51
N TYR A 267 23.22 7.54 -8.49
CA TYR A 267 23.13 8.25 -9.77
C TYR A 267 22.11 9.40 -9.76
N ILE A 268 21.27 9.51 -8.72
CA ILE A 268 20.27 10.58 -8.61
C ILE A 268 20.92 11.98 -8.65
N PRO A 269 22.02 12.26 -7.93
CA PRO A 269 22.69 13.56 -8.02
C PRO A 269 23.15 13.90 -9.44
N ASN A 270 23.69 12.94 -10.21
CA ASN A 270 24.06 13.17 -11.61
C ASN A 270 22.83 13.39 -12.49
N PHE A 271 21.76 12.62 -12.28
CA PHE A 271 20.50 12.78 -12.99
C PHE A 271 19.95 14.21 -12.81
N ILE A 272 19.93 14.71 -11.58
CA ILE A 272 19.47 16.07 -11.23
C ILE A 272 20.39 17.14 -11.83
N LYS A 273 21.71 17.00 -11.71
CA LYS A 273 22.67 17.97 -12.29
C LYS A 273 22.54 18.06 -13.81
N ARG A 274 22.37 16.93 -14.49
CA ARG A 274 22.21 16.89 -15.94
C ARG A 274 20.87 17.47 -16.38
N LYS A 275 19.79 17.18 -15.65
CA LYS A 275 18.48 17.83 -15.87
C LYS A 275 18.59 19.35 -15.84
N HIS A 276 19.26 19.90 -14.82
CA HIS A 276 19.40 21.35 -14.64
C HIS A 276 20.53 21.98 -15.48
N GLY A 277 21.19 21.22 -16.36
CA GLY A 277 22.30 21.71 -17.18
C GLY A 277 23.58 22.07 -16.41
N LEU A 278 23.69 21.63 -15.15
CA LEU A 278 24.87 21.82 -14.30
C LEU A 278 26.00 20.81 -14.60
N GLU A 279 25.66 19.72 -15.27
CA GLU A 279 26.59 18.71 -15.78
C GLU A 279 26.24 18.44 -17.26
N PRO A 280 27.23 18.42 -18.17
CA PRO A 280 26.95 18.12 -19.58
C PRO A 280 26.50 16.66 -19.72
N ILE A 281 25.44 16.46 -20.50
CA ILE A 281 25.01 15.12 -20.89
C ILE A 281 26.06 14.56 -21.84
N SER A 282 26.67 13.45 -21.45
CA SER A 282 27.67 12.73 -22.26
C SER A 282 27.22 11.31 -22.50
N TYR A 283 27.45 10.83 -23.73
CA TYR A 283 27.18 9.48 -24.16
C TYR A 283 28.51 8.81 -24.53
N ASP A 284 28.69 7.55 -24.13
CA ASP A 284 29.90 6.82 -24.52
C ASP A 284 29.96 6.65 -26.05
N LEU A 285 28.81 6.35 -26.67
CA LEU A 285 28.64 6.29 -28.12
C LEU A 285 27.48 7.19 -28.56
N PRO A 286 27.57 7.86 -29.73
CA PRO A 286 26.48 8.70 -30.25
C PRO A 286 25.14 7.97 -30.37
N ASP A 287 25.16 6.70 -30.78
CA ASP A 287 23.95 5.89 -30.93
C ASP A 287 23.19 5.62 -29.62
N MET A 288 23.81 5.89 -28.46
CA MET A 288 23.15 5.75 -27.16
C MET A 288 22.19 6.89 -26.86
N GLU A 289 22.33 8.04 -27.54
CA GLU A 289 21.47 9.21 -27.36
C GLU A 289 20.00 8.87 -27.61
N GLU A 290 19.71 8.07 -28.64
CA GLU A 290 18.35 7.66 -29.03
C GLU A 290 17.54 7.06 -27.86
N TYR A 291 18.17 6.27 -26.99
CA TYR A 291 17.49 5.56 -25.89
C TYR A 291 17.77 6.15 -24.51
N LEU A 292 18.84 6.94 -24.35
CA LEU A 292 19.24 7.52 -23.07
C LEU A 292 18.94 9.02 -22.96
N ALA A 293 18.47 9.69 -24.02
CA ALA A 293 18.06 11.09 -23.96
C ALA A 293 16.98 11.34 -22.90
N GLU A 294 16.01 10.44 -22.78
CA GLU A 294 14.93 10.55 -21.79
C GLU A 294 15.42 10.50 -20.33
N SER A 295 16.57 9.88 -20.10
CA SER A 295 17.19 9.69 -18.78
C SER A 295 18.52 10.43 -18.63
N TYR A 296 18.71 11.49 -19.42
CA TYR A 296 19.89 12.36 -19.37
C TYR A 296 21.22 11.60 -19.45
N GLY A 297 21.30 10.59 -20.32
CA GLY A 297 22.52 9.79 -20.54
C GLY A 297 22.79 8.74 -19.46
N ILE A 298 21.87 8.49 -18.53
CA ILE A 298 22.00 7.47 -17.48
C ILE A 298 21.17 6.25 -17.86
N THR A 299 21.74 5.05 -17.76
CA THR A 299 20.98 3.81 -17.99
C THR A 299 20.16 3.48 -16.75
N VAL A 300 18.84 3.60 -16.84
CA VAL A 300 17.90 3.41 -15.72
C VAL A 300 17.07 2.13 -15.89
N TYR A 301 16.65 1.84 -17.12
CA TYR A 301 15.66 0.81 -17.40
C TYR A 301 16.26 -0.44 -18.04
N GLN A 302 15.65 -1.59 -17.76
CA GLN A 302 15.96 -2.86 -18.43
C GLN A 302 15.73 -2.77 -19.95
N GLU A 303 14.67 -2.06 -20.35
CA GLU A 303 14.28 -1.81 -21.73
C GLU A 303 15.35 -1.02 -22.50
N GLN A 304 16.03 -0.08 -21.84
CA GLN A 304 17.15 0.66 -22.45
C GLN A 304 18.32 -0.27 -22.76
N VAL A 305 18.68 -1.17 -21.83
CA VAL A 305 19.73 -2.17 -22.07
C VAL A 305 19.35 -3.09 -23.24
N MET A 306 18.09 -3.52 -23.30
CA MET A 306 17.60 -4.35 -24.39
C MET A 306 17.71 -3.64 -25.75
N LEU A 307 17.26 -2.39 -25.84
CA LEU A 307 17.30 -1.60 -27.09
C LEU A 307 18.73 -1.27 -27.51
N LEU A 308 19.58 -0.88 -26.57
CA LEU A 308 20.99 -0.60 -26.83
C LEU A 308 21.75 -1.85 -27.30
N SER A 309 21.48 -3.02 -26.72
CA SER A 309 22.12 -4.27 -27.16
C SER A 309 21.76 -4.62 -28.62
N GLN A 310 20.51 -4.37 -29.04
CA GLN A 310 20.06 -4.55 -30.42
C GLN A 310 20.71 -3.52 -31.36
N LYS A 311 20.70 -2.25 -30.97
CA LYS A 311 21.27 -1.16 -31.78
C LYS A 311 22.78 -1.28 -31.94
N LEU A 312 23.51 -1.40 -30.84
CA LEU A 312 24.98 -1.38 -30.81
C LEU A 312 25.59 -2.69 -31.31
N ALA A 313 25.07 -3.84 -30.89
CA ALA A 313 25.67 -5.13 -31.20
C ALA A 313 24.88 -5.99 -32.20
N GLY A 314 23.65 -5.60 -32.54
CA GLY A 314 22.82 -6.38 -33.46
C GLY A 314 22.20 -7.62 -32.83
N PHE A 315 22.03 -7.64 -31.51
CA PHE A 315 21.33 -8.71 -30.81
C PHE A 315 19.91 -8.87 -31.36
N SER A 316 19.41 -10.11 -31.40
CA SER A 316 17.99 -10.34 -31.65
C SER A 316 17.16 -9.89 -30.45
N LYS A 317 15.84 -9.77 -30.64
CA LYS A 317 14.88 -9.52 -29.54
C LYS A 317 14.97 -10.62 -28.48
N GLY A 318 15.16 -11.88 -28.91
CA GLY A 318 15.44 -13.02 -28.04
C GLY A 318 16.70 -12.84 -27.20
N ASP A 319 17.83 -12.51 -27.84
CA ASP A 319 19.12 -12.33 -27.15
C ASP A 319 19.06 -11.19 -26.12
N ALA A 320 18.37 -10.10 -26.44
CA ALA A 320 18.19 -8.98 -25.52
C ALA A 320 17.43 -9.37 -24.24
N ASP A 321 16.38 -10.21 -24.31
CA ASP A 321 15.69 -10.71 -23.11
C ASP A 321 16.56 -11.71 -22.32
N VAL A 322 17.34 -12.54 -23.01
CA VAL A 322 18.31 -13.44 -22.35
C VAL A 322 19.35 -12.62 -21.57
N LEU A 323 19.87 -11.55 -22.16
CA LEU A 323 20.80 -10.62 -21.51
C LEU A 323 20.20 -10.06 -20.22
N ARG A 324 18.99 -9.50 -20.31
CA ARG A 324 18.26 -8.94 -19.16
C ARG A 324 18.06 -9.96 -18.05
N LYS A 325 17.67 -11.20 -18.37
CA LYS A 325 17.48 -12.28 -17.38
C LYS A 325 18.80 -12.69 -16.73
N ALA A 326 19.85 -12.85 -17.52
CA ALA A 326 21.18 -13.22 -17.04
C ALA A 326 21.73 -12.15 -16.08
N MET A 327 21.48 -10.88 -16.41
CA MET A 327 21.76 -9.71 -15.58
C MET A 327 21.01 -9.76 -14.25
N GLY A 328 19.69 -9.96 -14.27
CA GLY A 328 18.86 -10.03 -13.06
C GLY A 328 19.18 -11.23 -12.16
N LYS A 329 19.51 -12.40 -12.74
CA LYS A 329 19.84 -13.63 -11.99
C LYS A 329 21.33 -13.78 -11.67
N LYS A 330 22.18 -12.81 -12.04
CA LYS A 330 23.64 -12.85 -11.86
C LYS A 330 24.29 -14.13 -12.42
N GLN A 331 23.86 -14.56 -13.61
CA GLN A 331 24.37 -15.77 -14.25
C GLN A 331 25.70 -15.50 -14.96
N ILE A 332 26.79 -15.57 -14.20
CA ILE A 332 28.15 -15.19 -14.64
C ILE A 332 28.56 -15.87 -15.95
N GLU A 333 28.32 -17.17 -16.09
CA GLU A 333 28.69 -17.91 -17.30
C GLU A 333 27.98 -17.40 -18.56
N ILE A 334 26.68 -17.11 -18.45
CA ILE A 334 25.89 -16.58 -19.56
C ILE A 334 26.33 -15.15 -19.88
N LEU A 335 26.54 -14.32 -18.86
CA LEU A 335 27.01 -12.94 -19.04
C LEU A 335 28.36 -12.88 -19.75
N ASN A 336 29.31 -13.74 -19.38
CA ASN A 336 30.62 -13.78 -20.05
C ASN A 336 30.50 -14.19 -21.53
N LYS A 337 29.59 -15.13 -21.85
CA LYS A 337 29.34 -15.52 -23.25
C LYS A 337 28.73 -14.36 -24.05
N MET A 338 27.76 -13.67 -23.47
CA MET A 338 27.10 -12.54 -24.12
C MET A 338 28.00 -11.31 -24.24
N GLU A 339 28.97 -11.14 -23.35
CA GLU A 339 29.98 -10.08 -23.44
C GLU A 339 30.80 -10.21 -24.72
N SER A 340 31.32 -11.41 -24.99
CA SER A 340 32.06 -11.68 -26.22
C SER A 340 31.21 -11.39 -27.46
N GLN A 341 29.97 -11.87 -27.47
CA GLN A 341 29.03 -11.62 -28.57
C GLN A 341 28.71 -10.14 -28.76
N PHE A 342 28.54 -9.39 -27.66
CA PHE A 342 28.27 -7.95 -27.68
C PHE A 342 29.46 -7.18 -28.27
N VAL A 343 30.67 -7.47 -27.78
CA VAL A 343 31.89 -6.78 -28.23
C VAL A 343 32.18 -7.12 -29.70
N GLU A 344 32.07 -8.38 -30.10
CA GLU A 344 32.29 -8.80 -31.50
C GLU A 344 31.26 -8.15 -32.45
N GLY A 345 29.97 -8.21 -32.11
CA GLY A 345 28.89 -7.64 -32.92
C GLY A 345 28.99 -6.12 -33.04
N ALA A 346 29.31 -5.43 -31.95
CA ALA A 346 29.44 -3.98 -31.97
C ALA A 346 30.75 -3.50 -32.62
N THR A 347 31.84 -4.26 -32.52
CA THR A 347 33.07 -3.97 -33.27
C THR A 347 32.85 -4.14 -34.77
N ALA A 348 32.08 -5.15 -35.19
CA ALA A 348 31.70 -5.34 -36.60
C ALA A 348 30.87 -4.17 -37.16
N LYS A 349 30.16 -3.45 -36.29
CA LYS A 349 29.42 -2.20 -36.62
C LYS A 349 30.27 -0.93 -36.54
N GLY A 350 31.56 -1.04 -36.22
CA GLY A 350 32.52 0.07 -36.24
C GLY A 350 32.69 0.81 -34.91
N HIS A 351 32.21 0.26 -33.80
CA HIS A 351 32.35 0.89 -32.48
C HIS A 351 33.72 0.60 -31.82
N PRO A 352 34.33 1.59 -31.13
CA PRO A 352 35.60 1.39 -30.42
C PRO A 352 35.51 0.39 -29.26
N LYS A 353 36.44 -0.57 -29.21
CA LYS A 353 36.43 -1.67 -28.23
C LYS A 353 36.55 -1.20 -26.77
N ASP A 354 37.33 -0.16 -26.53
CA ASP A 354 37.50 0.47 -25.20
C ASP A 354 36.17 1.00 -24.64
N LYS A 355 35.40 1.69 -25.49
CA LYS A 355 34.06 2.19 -25.15
C LYS A 355 33.07 1.06 -24.92
N LEU A 356 33.11 0.01 -25.74
CA LEU A 356 32.24 -1.16 -25.59
C LEU A 356 32.48 -1.89 -24.27
N THR A 357 33.76 -2.06 -23.87
CA THR A 357 34.10 -2.66 -22.57
C THR A 357 33.61 -1.79 -21.41
N LYS A 358 33.73 -0.46 -21.51
CA LYS A 358 33.16 0.45 -20.50
C LYS A 358 31.65 0.29 -20.40
N ILE A 359 30.92 0.39 -21.51
CA ILE A 359 29.45 0.25 -21.55
C ILE A 359 29.00 -1.07 -20.93
N TRP A 360 29.68 -2.17 -21.26
CA TRP A 360 29.34 -3.48 -20.73
C TRP A 360 29.58 -3.59 -19.22
N ASN A 361 30.68 -3.02 -18.72
CA ASN A 361 30.96 -2.97 -17.28
C ASN A 361 29.94 -2.10 -16.54
N ASP A 362 29.57 -0.96 -17.11
CA ASP A 362 28.50 -0.11 -16.59
C ASP A 362 27.20 -0.93 -16.52
N TRP A 363 26.81 -1.62 -17.60
CA TRP A 363 25.64 -2.50 -17.58
C TRP A 363 25.72 -3.62 -16.54
N LYS A 364 26.88 -4.24 -16.28
CA LYS A 364 27.03 -5.24 -15.21
C LYS A 364 26.81 -4.62 -13.81
N ALA A 365 27.33 -3.42 -13.59
CA ALA A 365 27.14 -2.71 -12.32
C ALA A 365 25.68 -2.33 -12.13
N PHE A 366 25.05 -1.78 -13.18
CA PHE A 366 23.65 -1.37 -13.20
C PHE A 366 22.65 -2.53 -13.24
N ALA A 367 23.00 -3.66 -13.85
CA ALA A 367 22.16 -4.85 -14.00
C ALA A 367 21.57 -5.36 -12.69
N GLN A 368 22.29 -5.18 -11.59
CA GLN A 368 21.81 -5.56 -10.25
C GLN A 368 20.61 -4.72 -9.80
N TYR A 369 20.38 -3.58 -10.47
CA TYR A 369 19.52 -2.50 -10.05
C TYR A 369 18.61 -1.97 -11.17
N ALA A 370 18.80 -2.41 -12.41
CA ALA A 370 18.02 -1.99 -13.56
C ALA A 370 16.54 -2.32 -13.36
N PHE A 371 15.68 -1.32 -13.58
CA PHE A 371 14.27 -1.43 -13.26
C PHE A 371 13.41 -1.66 -14.50
N ASN A 372 12.23 -2.25 -14.31
CA ASN A 372 11.28 -2.44 -15.40
C ASN A 372 10.50 -1.15 -15.67
N LYS A 373 10.68 -0.55 -16.85
CA LYS A 373 10.03 0.71 -17.22
C LYS A 373 8.51 0.58 -17.21
N SER A 374 7.95 -0.52 -17.71
CA SER A 374 6.49 -0.68 -17.77
C SER A 374 5.84 -0.64 -16.38
N HIS A 375 6.37 -1.40 -15.42
CA HIS A 375 5.88 -1.37 -14.04
C HIS A 375 6.12 0.00 -13.38
N SER A 376 7.28 0.62 -13.60
CA SER A 376 7.56 1.99 -13.10
C SER A 376 6.55 3.00 -13.62
N THR A 377 6.18 2.90 -14.91
CA THR A 377 5.25 3.81 -15.58
C THR A 377 3.84 3.67 -15.03
N CYS A 378 3.34 2.43 -14.89
CA CYS A 378 2.00 2.18 -14.32
C CYS A 378 1.89 2.71 -12.89
N TYR A 379 2.90 2.48 -12.05
CA TYR A 379 2.86 2.91 -10.65
C TYR A 379 3.10 4.43 -10.51
N ALA A 380 3.92 5.03 -11.37
CA ALA A 380 4.06 6.49 -11.45
C ALA A 380 2.74 7.16 -11.85
N TYR A 381 1.91 6.51 -12.68
CA TYR A 381 0.61 7.03 -13.05
C TYR A 381 -0.36 7.06 -11.87
N VAL A 382 -0.43 5.97 -11.10
CA VAL A 382 -1.21 5.95 -9.85
C VAL A 382 -0.69 7.00 -8.85
N ALA A 383 0.63 7.17 -8.74
CA ALA A 383 1.20 8.24 -7.94
C ALA A 383 0.76 9.64 -8.42
N TYR A 384 0.79 9.88 -9.72
CA TYR A 384 0.33 11.13 -10.31
C TYR A 384 -1.15 11.39 -10.02
N GLN A 385 -2.02 10.38 -10.17
CA GLN A 385 -3.44 10.46 -9.81
C GLN A 385 -3.63 10.86 -8.34
N THR A 386 -2.85 10.27 -7.42
CA THR A 386 -2.92 10.65 -6.00
C THR A 386 -2.49 12.09 -5.75
N ALA A 387 -1.41 12.55 -6.38
CA ALA A 387 -0.94 13.92 -6.24
C ALA A 387 -1.89 14.94 -6.88
N TYR A 388 -2.51 14.60 -8.01
CA TYR A 388 -3.51 15.43 -8.67
C TYR A 388 -4.72 15.65 -7.77
N LEU A 389 -5.29 14.58 -7.20
CA LEU A 389 -6.40 14.73 -6.25
C LEU A 389 -5.98 15.50 -5.00
N LYS A 390 -4.76 15.27 -4.46
CA LYS A 390 -4.24 16.05 -3.33
C LYS A 390 -4.08 17.54 -3.66
N ALA A 391 -3.68 17.89 -4.89
CA ALA A 391 -3.45 19.26 -5.31
C ALA A 391 -4.74 20.04 -5.59
N HIS A 392 -5.74 19.38 -6.18
CA HIS A 392 -6.99 20.05 -6.61
C HIS A 392 -8.15 19.88 -5.62
N TYR A 393 -8.20 18.76 -4.89
CA TYR A 393 -9.25 18.42 -3.90
C TYR A 393 -8.61 17.95 -2.58
N PRO A 394 -7.80 18.79 -1.93
CA PRO A 394 -6.99 18.40 -0.78
C PRO A 394 -7.82 17.88 0.39
N GLY A 395 -8.99 18.49 0.66
CA GLY A 395 -9.86 18.06 1.75
C GLY A 395 -10.37 16.64 1.56
N GLU A 396 -10.97 16.36 0.40
CA GLU A 396 -11.57 15.06 0.08
C GLU A 396 -10.51 13.97 -0.03
N TYR A 397 -9.38 14.30 -0.67
CA TYR A 397 -8.26 13.37 -0.77
C TYR A 397 -7.70 13.01 0.61
N MET A 398 -7.42 14.00 1.46
CA MET A 398 -6.87 13.75 2.80
C MET A 398 -7.88 13.05 3.72
N ALA A 399 -9.18 13.32 3.59
CA ALA A 399 -10.21 12.54 4.28
C ALA A 399 -10.19 11.07 3.86
N ALA A 400 -9.98 10.77 2.57
CA ALA A 400 -9.86 9.41 2.06
C ALA A 400 -8.59 8.73 2.59
N VAL A 401 -7.46 9.44 2.64
CA VAL A 401 -6.21 8.96 3.24
C VAL A 401 -6.42 8.60 4.72
N LEU A 402 -7.10 9.45 5.49
CA LEU A 402 -7.41 9.23 6.91
C LEU A 402 -8.33 8.03 7.13
N ASN A 403 -9.38 7.88 6.31
CA ASN A 403 -10.30 6.73 6.36
C ASN A 403 -9.61 5.40 6.14
N ASN A 404 -8.58 5.43 5.30
CA ASN A 404 -7.75 4.29 4.99
C ASN A 404 -6.55 4.21 5.97
N GLN A 405 -6.65 4.64 7.23
CA GLN A 405 -5.63 4.36 8.24
C GLN A 405 -6.18 3.51 9.39
N ASN A 406 -5.37 2.54 9.80
CA ASN A 406 -5.72 1.55 10.82
C ASN A 406 -4.85 1.66 12.09
N ASN A 407 -3.92 2.62 12.14
CA ASN A 407 -3.09 2.93 13.32
C ASN A 407 -3.28 4.41 13.71
N ILE A 408 -3.51 4.66 15.00
CA ILE A 408 -3.64 5.98 15.62
C ILE A 408 -2.40 6.87 15.34
N GLU A 409 -1.20 6.29 15.34
CA GLU A 409 0.04 7.04 15.04
C GLU A 409 0.01 7.62 13.62
N LYS A 410 -0.43 6.83 12.63
CA LYS A 410 -0.58 7.29 11.24
C LYS A 410 -1.70 8.31 11.09
N ILE A 411 -2.83 8.09 11.77
CA ILE A 411 -3.94 9.06 11.78
C ILE A 411 -3.44 10.41 12.31
N THR A 412 -2.70 10.40 13.42
CA THR A 412 -2.15 11.63 14.03
C THR A 412 -1.19 12.33 13.07
N PHE A 413 -0.28 11.57 12.44
CA PHE A 413 0.63 12.09 11.42
C PHE A 413 -0.09 12.79 10.28
N PHE A 414 -1.12 12.16 9.68
CA PHE A 414 -1.87 12.77 8.59
C PHE A 414 -2.79 13.91 9.03
N MET A 415 -3.26 13.92 10.28
CA MET A 415 -3.97 15.09 10.83
C MET A 415 -3.04 16.31 10.96
N ASP A 416 -1.79 16.10 11.34
CA ASP A 416 -0.80 17.18 11.39
C ASP A 416 -0.40 17.66 9.99
N GLU A 417 -0.29 16.76 9.01
CA GLU A 417 -0.16 17.12 7.59
C GLU A 417 -1.32 17.99 7.11
N CYS A 418 -2.57 17.61 7.41
CA CYS A 418 -3.75 18.41 7.08
C CYS A 418 -3.64 19.84 7.63
N ARG A 419 -3.21 19.98 8.90
CA ARG A 419 -3.01 21.29 9.54
C ARG A 419 -1.93 22.10 8.84
N GLN A 420 -0.82 21.48 8.43
CA GLN A 420 0.25 22.14 7.68
C GLN A 420 -0.21 22.60 6.28
N MET A 421 -1.12 21.84 5.65
CA MET A 421 -1.77 22.21 4.39
C MET A 421 -2.84 23.30 4.56
N GLY A 422 -3.15 23.72 5.79
CA GLY A 422 -4.23 24.68 6.08
C GLY A 422 -5.63 24.07 6.09
N ILE A 423 -5.75 22.74 6.11
CA ILE A 423 -7.01 22.01 6.20
C ILE A 423 -7.34 21.78 7.68
N HIS A 424 -8.47 22.32 8.13
CA HIS A 424 -8.92 22.10 9.50
C HIS A 424 -9.53 20.70 9.64
N VAL A 425 -8.98 19.92 10.57
CA VAL A 425 -9.59 18.65 11.00
C VAL A 425 -10.36 18.89 12.29
N LEU A 426 -11.68 18.96 12.17
CA LEU A 426 -12.62 19.24 13.24
C LEU A 426 -12.99 17.97 13.99
N GLY A 427 -13.37 18.14 15.26
CA GLY A 427 -13.92 17.06 16.07
C GLY A 427 -15.21 16.48 15.49
N PRO A 428 -15.63 15.30 15.97
CA PRO A 428 -16.89 14.72 15.54
C PRO A 428 -18.06 15.63 15.95
N ASP A 429 -19.15 15.55 15.22
CA ASP A 429 -20.40 16.25 15.49
C ASP A 429 -21.59 15.37 15.09
N VAL A 430 -22.57 15.14 15.96
CA VAL A 430 -23.73 14.30 15.62
C VAL A 430 -24.57 14.84 14.46
N ASN A 431 -24.54 16.14 14.20
CA ASN A 431 -25.28 16.79 13.12
C ASN A 431 -24.53 16.83 11.79
N GLU A 432 -23.21 16.69 11.79
CA GLU A 432 -22.38 16.88 10.58
C GLU A 432 -21.56 15.63 10.22
N SER A 433 -21.01 14.93 11.21
CA SER A 433 -20.17 13.76 10.97
C SER A 433 -20.95 12.61 10.34
N SER A 434 -20.29 11.91 9.42
CA SER A 434 -20.73 10.62 8.90
C SER A 434 -20.07 9.47 9.66
N THR A 435 -20.22 8.24 9.17
CA THR A 435 -19.58 7.04 9.73
C THR A 435 -18.06 7.20 9.72
N THR A 436 -17.52 7.65 8.60
CA THR A 436 -16.10 7.85 8.34
C THR A 436 -15.75 9.34 8.28
N PHE A 437 -14.46 9.69 8.17
CA PHE A 437 -14.04 11.06 7.91
C PHE A 437 -14.68 11.57 6.61
N THR A 438 -15.23 12.78 6.69
CA THR A 438 -15.94 13.44 5.59
C THR A 438 -15.51 14.89 5.50
N VAL A 439 -15.82 15.54 4.38
CA VAL A 439 -15.50 16.96 4.17
C VAL A 439 -16.78 17.76 4.14
N ASN A 440 -16.82 18.84 4.90
CA ASN A 440 -17.98 19.71 4.97
C ASN A 440 -18.00 20.73 3.83
N SER A 441 -19.06 21.54 3.75
CA SER A 441 -19.21 22.57 2.71
C SER A 441 -18.14 23.66 2.74
N HIS A 442 -17.38 23.79 3.83
CA HIS A 442 -16.27 24.73 3.96
C HIS A 442 -14.91 24.13 3.56
N GLY A 443 -14.88 22.88 3.11
CA GLY A 443 -13.64 22.17 2.77
C GLY A 443 -12.88 21.64 3.99
N GLU A 444 -13.50 21.63 5.18
CA GLU A 444 -12.90 21.14 6.42
C GLU A 444 -13.23 19.67 6.63
N ILE A 445 -12.29 18.93 7.23
CA ILE A 445 -12.45 17.49 7.49
C ILE A 445 -13.15 17.30 8.84
N ARG A 446 -14.26 16.56 8.85
CA ARG A 446 -14.98 16.13 10.06
C ARG A 446 -14.58 14.73 10.45
N PHE A 447 -14.27 14.55 11.73
CA PHE A 447 -13.98 13.23 12.29
C PHE A 447 -15.21 12.31 12.20
N GLY A 448 -15.01 11.07 11.73
CA GLY A 448 -16.08 10.08 11.61
C GLY A 448 -16.56 9.55 12.97
N LEU A 449 -17.87 9.35 13.11
CA LEU A 449 -18.46 8.85 14.36
C LEU A 449 -17.98 7.43 14.72
N ALA A 450 -17.67 6.59 13.72
CA ALA A 450 -17.14 5.24 13.96
C ALA A 450 -15.72 5.24 14.55
N GLY A 451 -14.97 6.34 14.40
CA GLY A 451 -13.66 6.49 15.01
C GLY A 451 -13.71 6.78 16.52
N ILE A 452 -14.88 7.03 17.11
CA ILE A 452 -15.03 7.31 18.53
C ILE A 452 -14.94 6.01 19.33
N LYS A 453 -13.87 5.87 20.12
CA LYS A 453 -13.65 4.69 20.96
C LYS A 453 -14.83 4.43 21.89
N GLY A 454 -15.43 3.25 21.77
CA GLY A 454 -16.55 2.80 22.60
C GLY A 454 -17.93 3.28 22.13
N VAL A 455 -18.03 3.83 20.92
CA VAL A 455 -19.29 3.94 20.17
C VAL A 455 -19.30 2.81 19.15
N GLY A 456 -20.32 1.96 19.17
CA GLY A 456 -20.42 0.82 18.25
C GLY A 456 -20.94 1.25 16.88
N GLU A 457 -20.59 0.50 15.83
CA GLU A 457 -21.01 0.77 14.44
C GLU A 457 -22.54 0.90 14.30
N LYS A 458 -23.30 -0.04 14.87
CA LYS A 458 -24.79 0.04 14.90
C LYS A 458 -25.34 1.29 15.59
N ALA A 459 -24.60 1.85 16.56
CA ALA A 459 -25.00 3.09 17.22
C ALA A 459 -24.79 4.28 16.28
N VAL A 460 -23.68 4.28 15.53
CA VAL A 460 -23.36 5.29 14.52
C VAL A 460 -24.36 5.27 13.38
N GLU A 461 -24.62 4.11 12.79
CA GLU A 461 -25.62 3.90 11.74
C GLU A 461 -26.98 4.45 12.18
N SER A 462 -27.45 4.03 13.37
CA SER A 462 -28.73 4.47 13.90
C SER A 462 -28.82 5.99 14.15
N ILE A 463 -27.72 6.66 14.49
CA ILE A 463 -27.68 8.12 14.66
C ILE A 463 -27.79 8.82 13.30
N ILE A 464 -27.05 8.32 12.30
CA ILE A 464 -27.00 8.91 10.96
C ILE A 464 -28.35 8.72 10.25
N GLU A 465 -28.90 7.50 10.25
CA GLU A 465 -30.19 7.18 9.64
C GLU A 465 -31.33 8.04 10.22
N GLU A 466 -31.39 8.17 11.55
CA GLU A 466 -32.42 8.98 12.23
C GLU A 466 -32.26 10.48 11.93
N ARG A 467 -31.03 10.96 11.74
CA ARG A 467 -30.75 12.34 11.32
C ARG A 467 -31.14 12.57 9.87
N GLU A 468 -30.86 11.64 8.97
CA GLU A 468 -31.20 11.75 7.56
C GLU A 468 -32.73 11.69 7.34
N LEU A 469 -33.43 10.85 8.11
CA LEU A 469 -34.89 10.72 8.01
C LEU A 469 -35.67 11.90 8.60
N LYS A 470 -35.23 12.47 9.74
CA LYS A 470 -35.99 13.49 10.48
C LYS A 470 -35.29 14.85 10.58
N GLY A 471 -34.16 15.03 9.90
CA GLY A 471 -33.36 16.26 9.92
C GLY A 471 -32.38 16.35 11.11
N PRO A 472 -31.62 17.45 11.23
CA PRO A 472 -30.63 17.62 12.29
C PRO A 472 -31.24 17.60 13.69
N TYR A 473 -30.45 17.21 14.68
CA TYR A 473 -30.81 17.30 16.09
C TYR A 473 -30.74 18.77 16.55
N THR A 474 -31.83 19.27 17.10
CA THR A 474 -31.93 20.67 17.55
C THR A 474 -31.37 20.90 18.95
N SER A 475 -31.34 19.86 19.77
CA SER A 475 -30.82 19.89 21.13
C SER A 475 -30.44 18.49 21.61
N VAL A 476 -29.72 18.40 22.73
CA VAL A 476 -29.43 17.12 23.39
C VAL A 476 -30.69 16.37 23.80
N TYR A 477 -31.76 17.09 24.15
CA TYR A 477 -33.06 16.50 24.49
C TYR A 477 -33.75 15.95 23.24
N ASP A 478 -33.59 16.62 22.11
CA ASP A 478 -34.07 16.13 20.83
C ASP A 478 -33.35 14.85 20.42
N PHE A 479 -32.01 14.84 20.56
CA PHE A 479 -31.20 13.64 20.38
C PHE A 479 -31.67 12.50 21.28
N ALA A 480 -31.85 12.73 22.59
CA ALA A 480 -32.25 11.70 23.54
C ALA A 480 -33.65 11.10 23.27
N ARG A 481 -34.58 11.88 22.72
CA ARG A 481 -35.92 11.38 22.33
C ARG A 481 -35.85 10.49 21.10
N ARG A 482 -35.05 10.91 20.12
CA ARG A 482 -34.95 10.31 18.78
C ARG A 482 -33.96 9.14 18.72
N SER A 483 -32.94 9.12 19.58
CA SER A 483 -31.91 8.09 19.59
C SER A 483 -32.47 6.72 19.98
N ASN A 484 -32.05 5.67 19.28
CA ASN A 484 -32.37 4.30 19.64
C ASN A 484 -31.59 3.88 20.91
N ASN A 485 -32.27 3.89 22.06
CA ASN A 485 -31.65 3.59 23.36
C ASN A 485 -31.10 2.16 23.49
N ARG A 486 -31.48 1.23 22.59
CA ARG A 486 -30.89 -0.12 22.54
C ARG A 486 -29.50 -0.11 21.91
N SER A 487 -29.33 0.68 20.85
CA SER A 487 -28.06 0.80 20.12
C SER A 487 -27.14 1.83 20.76
N VAL A 488 -27.68 2.99 21.14
CA VAL A 488 -26.97 4.11 21.77
C VAL A 488 -27.11 3.99 23.29
N ASN A 489 -26.24 3.19 23.89
CA ASN A 489 -26.25 2.99 25.34
C ASN A 489 -25.58 4.16 26.09
N LYS A 490 -25.68 4.15 27.43
CA LYS A 490 -25.05 5.16 28.30
C LYS A 490 -23.57 5.37 27.97
N LYS A 491 -22.81 4.29 27.73
CA LYS A 491 -21.39 4.37 27.44
C LYS A 491 -21.11 5.06 26.11
N SER A 492 -21.93 4.79 25.10
CA SER A 492 -21.87 5.49 23.81
C SER A 492 -22.14 6.99 23.98
N CYS A 493 -23.17 7.39 24.74
CA CYS A 493 -23.42 8.80 25.01
C CYS A 493 -22.27 9.48 25.80
N GLU A 494 -21.68 8.79 26.78
CA GLU A 494 -20.49 9.31 27.48
C GLU A 494 -19.35 9.60 26.50
N ASN A 495 -19.06 8.66 25.61
CA ASN A 495 -17.97 8.79 24.64
C ASN A 495 -18.28 9.84 23.56
N LEU A 496 -19.53 10.00 23.14
CA LEU A 496 -19.98 11.08 22.25
C LEU A 496 -19.74 12.45 22.89
N VAL A 497 -20.10 12.63 24.17
CA VAL A 497 -19.82 13.88 24.88
C VAL A 497 -18.31 14.10 25.05
N LEU A 498 -17.55 13.09 25.47
CA LEU A 498 -16.11 13.22 25.71
C LEU A 498 -15.31 13.53 24.43
N SER A 499 -15.76 13.00 23.29
CA SER A 499 -15.14 13.26 21.98
C SER A 499 -15.49 14.62 21.39
N GLY A 500 -16.55 15.28 21.89
CA GLY A 500 -17.01 16.58 21.39
C GLY A 500 -18.18 16.52 20.42
N ALA A 501 -18.75 15.34 20.17
CA ALA A 501 -19.87 15.16 19.25
C ALA A 501 -21.12 15.97 19.62
N PHE A 502 -21.23 16.43 20.87
CA PHE A 502 -22.35 17.21 21.39
C PHE A 502 -22.01 18.71 21.56
N ASP A 503 -20.82 19.16 21.13
CA ASP A 503 -20.38 20.54 21.36
C ASP A 503 -21.21 21.55 20.56
N SER A 504 -21.79 21.17 19.41
CA SER A 504 -22.69 22.03 18.62
C SER A 504 -23.98 22.41 19.34
N PHE A 505 -24.36 21.70 20.40
CA PHE A 505 -25.53 22.07 21.23
C PHE A 505 -25.26 23.23 22.19
N GLY A 506 -24.03 23.76 22.25
CA GLY A 506 -23.66 24.92 23.08
C GLY A 506 -23.57 24.62 24.59
N LEU A 507 -23.59 23.35 24.98
CA LEU A 507 -23.44 22.91 26.36
C LEU A 507 -21.97 22.63 26.69
N LYS A 508 -21.54 23.02 27.90
CA LYS A 508 -20.21 22.64 28.39
C LYS A 508 -20.19 21.16 28.71
N ARG A 509 -19.17 20.43 28.23
CA ARG A 509 -19.00 18.99 28.49
C ARG A 509 -19.11 18.61 29.98
N SER A 510 -18.66 19.48 30.89
CA SER A 510 -18.78 19.28 32.35
C SER A 510 -20.23 19.17 32.84
N GLN A 511 -21.20 19.81 32.19
CA GLN A 511 -22.61 19.79 32.58
C GLN A 511 -23.23 18.39 32.46
N PHE A 512 -22.71 17.55 31.55
CA PHE A 512 -23.17 16.16 31.40
C PHE A 512 -22.69 15.25 32.54
N PHE A 513 -21.56 15.58 33.18
CA PHE A 513 -20.97 14.75 34.24
C PHE A 513 -21.24 15.29 35.65
N MET A 514 -21.72 16.53 35.77
CA MET A 514 -22.06 17.14 37.04
C MET A 514 -23.36 16.57 37.63
N LYS A 515 -23.38 16.39 38.95
CA LYS A 515 -24.57 16.11 39.75
C LYS A 515 -25.12 17.42 40.31
N THR A 516 -26.43 17.57 40.39
CA THR A 516 -27.06 18.70 41.11
C THR A 516 -26.89 18.54 42.61
N GLU A 517 -26.95 19.62 43.39
CA GLU A 517 -26.72 19.61 44.85
C GLU A 517 -27.52 18.54 45.60
N ASN A 518 -28.74 18.24 45.14
CA ASN A 518 -29.62 17.23 45.73
C ASN A 518 -29.87 16.00 44.83
N GLY A 519 -29.12 15.84 43.74
CA GLY A 519 -29.35 14.79 42.73
C GLY A 519 -28.30 13.68 42.77
N ILE A 520 -28.75 12.42 42.72
CA ILE A 520 -27.84 11.26 42.63
C ILE A 520 -27.31 11.07 41.21
N LEU A 521 -28.12 11.46 40.21
CA LEU A 521 -27.86 11.28 38.79
C LEU A 521 -27.03 12.41 38.19
N THR A 522 -26.13 12.06 37.27
CA THR A 522 -25.40 13.03 36.44
C THR A 522 -26.32 13.69 35.41
N GLY A 523 -25.87 14.79 34.79
CA GLY A 523 -26.58 15.41 33.66
C GLY A 523 -26.90 14.41 32.54
N LEU A 524 -25.95 13.54 32.21
CA LEU A 524 -26.13 12.52 31.19
C LEU A 524 -27.15 11.44 31.60
N GLU A 525 -27.11 10.99 32.85
CA GLU A 525 -28.08 10.00 33.35
C GLU A 525 -29.50 10.56 33.36
N ARG A 526 -29.66 11.85 33.69
CA ARG A 526 -30.95 12.55 33.58
C ARG A 526 -31.42 12.64 32.13
N LEU A 527 -30.51 12.91 31.20
CA LEU A 527 -30.82 12.98 29.77
C LEU A 527 -31.29 11.62 29.23
N ILE A 528 -30.59 10.54 29.58
CA ILE A 528 -30.96 9.17 29.19
C ILE A 528 -32.31 8.79 29.81
N LYS A 529 -32.53 9.13 31.10
CA LYS A 529 -33.81 8.90 31.76
C LYS A 529 -34.94 9.63 31.04
N TYR A 530 -34.75 10.90 30.68
CA TYR A 530 -35.72 11.69 29.92
C TYR A 530 -36.06 11.03 28.56
N GLY A 531 -35.06 10.56 27.82
CA GLY A 531 -35.28 9.84 26.55
C GLY A 531 -36.09 8.55 26.74
N ASN A 532 -35.77 7.76 27.77
CA ASN A 532 -36.51 6.54 28.11
C ASN A 532 -37.96 6.85 28.52
N ASP A 533 -38.17 7.84 29.39
CA ASP A 533 -39.51 8.25 29.86
C ASP A 533 -40.38 8.71 28.68
N PHE A 534 -39.80 9.45 27.73
CA PHE A 534 -40.49 9.87 26.50
C PHE A 534 -40.88 8.68 25.62
N GLN A 535 -39.96 7.74 25.36
CA GLN A 535 -40.25 6.54 24.56
C GLN A 535 -41.26 5.61 25.24
N HIS A 536 -41.22 5.51 26.57
CA HIS A 536 -42.23 4.78 27.33
C HIS A 536 -43.61 5.44 27.21
N SER A 537 -43.68 6.78 27.30
CA SER A 537 -44.93 7.52 27.12
C SER A 537 -45.54 7.28 25.74
N GLU A 538 -44.76 7.42 24.66
CA GLU A 538 -45.18 7.15 23.27
C GLU A 538 -45.68 5.71 23.09
N ASN A 539 -44.91 4.72 23.56
CA ASN A 539 -45.28 3.31 23.41
C ASN A 539 -46.47 2.90 24.28
N SER A 540 -46.69 3.57 25.41
CA SER A 540 -47.74 3.21 26.37
C SER A 540 -49.15 3.59 25.92
N SER A 541 -49.32 4.46 24.91
CA SER A 541 -50.61 4.92 24.37
C SER A 541 -51.75 5.00 25.40
N GLN A 542 -51.46 5.51 26.59
CA GLN A 542 -52.43 6.17 27.43
C GLN A 542 -52.16 7.66 27.30
N VAL A 543 -53.13 8.38 26.73
CA VAL A 543 -53.17 9.84 26.75
C VAL A 543 -53.09 10.26 28.23
N SER A 544 -51.90 10.68 28.67
CA SER A 544 -51.76 11.34 29.97
C SER A 544 -52.45 12.69 29.86
N LEU A 545 -53.53 12.87 30.61
CA LEU A 545 -54.28 14.13 30.74
C LEU A 545 -53.48 15.25 31.44
N PHE A 546 -52.24 14.96 31.87
CA PHE A 546 -51.37 15.89 32.58
C PHE A 546 -49.95 15.86 31.98
N GLY A 547 -49.81 16.34 30.75
CA GLY A 547 -48.52 16.51 30.10
C GLY A 547 -47.85 17.85 30.48
N GLY A 548 -46.64 17.77 31.06
CA GLY A 548 -45.59 18.78 30.97
C GLY A 548 -45.64 19.96 31.94
N ALA A 549 -44.79 19.92 32.98
CA ALA A 549 -44.23 21.09 33.64
C ALA A 549 -42.73 20.87 33.88
#